data_AF-A0A7Y5RME6-F1
#
_entry.id   AF-A0A7Y5RME6-F1
#
_cell.length_a   1.000
_cell.length_b   1.000
_cell.length_c   1.000
_cell.angle_alpha   90.00
_cell.angle_beta   90.00
_cell.angle_gamma   90.00
#
_symmetry.space_group_name_H-M   'P 1'
#
loop_
_entity.id
_entity.type
_entity.pdbx_description
1 polymer ?
#
loop_
_entity_poly.entity_id
_entity_poly.type
_entity_poly.pdbx_seq_one_letter_code
_entity_poly.pdbx_strand_id
1 'polypeptide(L)'
;MAIKIINAVIAILGGIGGAIIIFWILNKLAESLKGRWEDRVKPWMFAGPAILAIAVYLIYPAIVTIQYSFANEDSSAYVGFKNYKDVLTDKTFLQVLFNNVLWIVVVPALTVILGLGVAVLADRLRPRGEKTAKTFIILPKAISM
;
A
#
# COMPACT_ATOMS: atom_id res chain seq x y z
N MET A 1 8.39 -8.75 29.65
CA MET A 1 7.91 -9.73 28.63
C MET A 1 6.40 -9.96 28.74
N ALA A 2 5.87 -10.27 29.94
CA ALA A 2 4.43 -10.47 30.18
C ALA A 2 3.52 -9.31 29.72
N ILE A 3 3.90 -8.05 29.97
CA ILE A 3 3.10 -6.86 29.55
C ILE A 3 2.95 -6.76 28.02
N LYS A 4 4.00 -7.11 27.26
CA LYS A 4 3.94 -7.11 25.79
C LYS A 4 2.97 -8.18 25.27
N ILE A 5 2.95 -9.35 25.92
CA ILE A 5 2.05 -10.45 25.57
C ILE A 5 0.60 -10.07 25.87
N ILE A 6 0.34 -9.47 27.04
CA ILE A 6 -1.01 -9.01 27.42
C ILE A 6 -1.52 -7.95 26.44
N ASN A 7 -0.69 -6.94 26.11
CA ASN A 7 -1.07 -5.92 25.14
C ASN A 7 -1.31 -6.51 23.74
N ALA A 8 -0.52 -7.50 23.32
CA ALA A 8 -0.74 -8.20 22.06
C ALA A 8 -2.08 -8.96 22.04
N VAL A 9 -2.42 -9.66 23.13
CA VAL A 9 -3.70 -10.38 23.25
C VAL A 9 -4.88 -9.40 23.26
N ILE A 10 -4.78 -8.29 23.98
CA ILE A 10 -5.81 -7.24 23.99
C ILE A 10 -5.98 -6.64 22.60
N ALA A 11 -4.89 -6.37 21.88
CA ALA A 11 -4.94 -5.84 20.52
C ALA A 11 -5.59 -6.84 19.54
N ILE A 12 -5.27 -8.13 19.67
CA ILE A 12 -5.87 -9.19 18.84
C ILE A 12 -7.37 -9.31 19.12
N LEU A 13 -7.76 -9.44 20.39
CA LEU A 13 -9.16 -9.57 20.78
C LEU A 13 -9.96 -8.32 20.45
N GLY A 14 -9.38 -7.14 20.65
CA GLY A 14 -9.99 -5.86 20.27
C GLY A 14 -10.14 -5.70 18.76
N GLY A 15 -9.13 -6.09 17.98
CA GLY A 15 -9.16 -6.04 16.52
C GLY A 15 -10.20 -7.00 15.93
N ILE A 16 -10.19 -8.27 16.38
CA ILE A 16 -11.16 -9.28 15.94
C ILE A 16 -12.57 -8.90 16.39
N GLY A 17 -12.74 -8.52 17.65
CA GLY A 17 -14.04 -8.10 18.19
C GLY A 17 -14.59 -6.87 17.48
N GLY A 18 -13.74 -5.86 17.24
CA GLY A 18 -14.11 -4.66 16.48
C GLY A 18 -14.52 -4.99 15.05
N ALA A 19 -13.79 -5.87 14.36
CA ALA A 19 -14.15 -6.31 13.01
C ALA A 19 -15.50 -7.05 12.98
N ILE A 20 -15.77 -7.93 13.96
CA ILE A 20 -17.05 -8.63 14.07
C ILE A 20 -18.19 -7.66 14.34
N ILE A 21 -18.00 -6.68 15.23
CA ILE A 21 -19.01 -5.66 15.54
C ILE A 21 -19.31 -4.81 14.30
N ILE A 22 -18.28 -4.34 13.60
CA ILE A 22 -18.43 -3.57 12.35
C ILE A 22 -19.16 -4.40 11.30
N PHE A 23 -18.76 -5.66 11.12
CA PHE A 23 -19.43 -6.57 10.19
C PHE A 23 -20.90 -6.74 10.54
N TRP A 24 -21.21 -6.98 11.81
CA TRP A 24 -22.59 -7.18 12.27
C TRP A 24 -23.45 -5.93 12.09
N ILE A 25 -22.93 -4.75 12.42
CA ILE A 25 -23.61 -3.46 12.23
C ILE A 25 -23.85 -3.20 10.74
N LEU A 26 -22.83 -3.34 9.90
CA LEU A 26 -22.94 -3.12 8.46
C LEU A 26 -23.90 -4.12 7.82
N ASN A 27 -23.86 -5.38 8.22
CA ASN A 27 -24.78 -6.39 7.70
C ASN A 27 -26.23 -6.08 8.09
N LYS A 28 -26.48 -5.72 9.36
CA LYS A 28 -27.82 -5.38 9.85
C LYS A 28 -28.38 -4.12 9.18
N LEU A 29 -27.53 -3.11 8.93
CA LEU A 29 -27.90 -1.92 8.18
C LEU A 29 -28.23 -2.24 6.72
N ALA A 30 -27.47 -3.15 6.09
CA ALA A 30 -27.72 -3.55 4.72
C ALA A 30 -29.03 -4.34 4.57
N GLU A 31 -29.30 -5.28 5.49
CA GLU A 31 -30.55 -6.07 5.53
C GLU A 31 -31.80 -5.22 5.85
N SER A 32 -31.63 -4.02 6.42
CA SER A 32 -32.72 -3.06 6.60
C SER A 32 -33.21 -2.45 5.28
N LEU A 33 -32.43 -2.58 4.19
CA LEU A 33 -32.82 -2.12 2.86
C LEU A 33 -33.59 -3.25 2.15
N LYS A 34 -34.81 -3.00 1.69
CA LYS A 34 -35.62 -4.03 1.00
C LYS A 34 -35.35 -4.08 -0.51
N GLY A 35 -35.16 -5.29 -1.04
CA GLY A 35 -35.17 -5.59 -2.47
C GLY A 35 -33.88 -5.24 -3.21
N ARG A 36 -33.99 -4.72 -4.45
CA ARG A 36 -32.85 -4.48 -5.37
C ARG A 36 -31.77 -3.52 -4.86
N TRP A 37 -32.04 -2.79 -3.77
CA TRP A 37 -31.10 -1.86 -3.14
C TRP A 37 -30.17 -2.57 -2.16
N GLU A 38 -30.58 -3.69 -1.57
CA GLU A 38 -29.76 -4.52 -0.68
C GLU A 38 -28.53 -5.04 -1.44
N ASP A 39 -28.76 -5.71 -2.58
CA ASP A 39 -27.71 -6.30 -3.43
C ASP A 39 -26.74 -5.25 -3.97
N ARG A 40 -27.23 -4.03 -4.21
CA ARG A 40 -26.41 -2.94 -4.76
C ARG A 40 -25.56 -2.24 -3.70
N VAL A 41 -26.08 -2.09 -2.48
CA VAL A 41 -25.44 -1.29 -1.42
C VAL A 41 -24.51 -2.13 -0.55
N LYS A 42 -24.82 -3.44 -0.36
CA LYS A 42 -24.00 -4.37 0.44
C LYS A 42 -22.49 -4.31 0.12
N PRO A 43 -22.04 -4.41 -1.15
CA PRO A 43 -20.60 -4.39 -1.46
C PRO A 43 -19.92 -3.08 -1.03
N TRP A 44 -20.60 -1.94 -1.24
CA TRP A 44 -20.07 -0.62 -0.86
C TRP A 44 -20.05 -0.39 0.64
N MET A 45 -20.98 -1.00 1.39
CA MET A 45 -20.98 -0.91 2.85
C MET A 45 -19.79 -1.64 3.47
N PHE A 46 -19.45 -2.83 2.96
CA PHE A 46 -18.27 -3.57 3.45
C PHE A 46 -16.95 -2.97 2.94
N ALA A 47 -16.92 -2.41 1.73
CA ALA A 47 -15.77 -1.67 1.23
C ALA A 47 -15.62 -0.29 1.91
N GLY A 48 -16.72 0.29 2.41
CA GLY A 48 -16.81 1.64 2.97
C GLY A 48 -15.74 1.97 4.01
N PRO A 49 -15.55 1.15 5.07
CA PRO A 49 -14.50 1.40 6.07
C PRO A 49 -13.09 1.42 5.48
N ALA A 50 -12.78 0.53 4.54
CA ALA A 50 -11.48 0.49 3.88
C ALA A 50 -11.28 1.70 2.97
N ILE A 51 -12.30 2.08 2.19
CA ILE A 51 -12.29 3.27 1.34
C ILE A 51 -12.13 4.53 2.19
N LEU A 52 -12.82 4.63 3.33
CA LEU A 52 -12.72 5.76 4.25
C LEU A 52 -11.31 5.84 4.85
N ALA A 53 -10.73 4.72 5.27
CA ALA A 53 -9.35 4.69 5.75
C ALA A 53 -8.36 5.15 4.67
N ILE A 54 -8.49 4.66 3.44
CA ILE A 54 -7.67 5.11 2.30
C ILE A 54 -7.88 6.61 2.06
N ALA A 55 -9.13 7.08 2.09
CA ALA A 55 -9.45 8.48 1.85
C ALA A 55 -8.81 9.39 2.90
N VAL A 56 -8.88 9.04 4.18
CA VAL A 56 -8.37 9.86 5.28
C VAL A 56 -6.85 9.78 5.43
N TYR A 57 -6.26 8.59 5.31
CA TYR A 57 -4.84 8.38 5.58
C TYR A 57 -3.93 8.51 4.35
N LEU A 58 -4.48 8.38 3.14
CA LEU A 58 -3.70 8.45 1.90
C LEU A 58 -4.13 9.62 1.03
N ILE A 59 -5.42 9.70 0.68
CA ILE A 59 -5.90 10.66 -0.33
C ILE A 59 -5.92 12.08 0.25
N TYR A 60 -6.47 12.27 1.44
CA TYR A 60 -6.53 13.56 2.11
C TYR A 60 -5.14 14.21 2.28
N PRO A 61 -4.13 13.54 2.88
CA PRO A 61 -2.80 14.14 2.98
C PRO A 61 -2.18 14.39 1.61
N ALA A 62 -2.38 13.51 0.62
CA ALA A 62 -1.88 13.75 -0.74
C ALA A 62 -2.48 15.03 -1.37
N ILE A 63 -3.78 15.27 -1.21
CA ILE A 63 -4.43 16.50 -1.68
C ILE A 63 -3.85 17.72 -0.96
N VAL A 64 -3.68 17.65 0.36
CA VAL A 64 -3.08 18.74 1.15
C VAL A 64 -1.65 19.02 0.69
N THR A 65 -0.83 17.98 0.46
CA THR A 65 0.52 18.13 -0.09
C THR A 65 0.51 18.79 -1.47
N ILE A 66 -0.43 18.42 -2.35
CA ILE A 66 -0.60 19.07 -3.65
C ILE A 66 -0.95 20.55 -3.44
N GLN A 67 -1.89 20.88 -2.56
CA GLN A 67 -2.24 22.28 -2.28
C GLN A 67 -1.03 23.09 -1.76
N TYR A 68 -0.28 22.55 -0.80
CA TYR A 68 0.91 23.20 -0.25
C TYR A 68 2.06 23.31 -1.25
N SER A 69 2.14 22.43 -2.25
CA SER A 69 3.18 22.53 -3.29
C SER A 69 3.08 23.81 -4.14
N PHE A 70 1.93 24.49 -4.13
CA PHE A 70 1.73 25.80 -4.77
C PHE A 70 1.88 26.99 -3.81
N ALA A 71 2.13 26.74 -2.52
CA ALA A 71 2.40 27.77 -1.53
C ALA A 71 3.91 27.98 -1.34
N ASN A 72 4.29 29.09 -0.71
CA ASN A 72 5.68 29.30 -0.29
C ASN A 72 6.07 28.36 0.87
N GLU A 73 7.36 28.34 1.24
CA GLU A 73 7.94 27.44 2.25
C GLU A 73 7.18 27.44 3.57
N ASP A 74 6.76 28.62 4.06
CA ASP A 74 6.02 28.78 5.31
C ASP A 74 4.49 28.65 5.15
N SER A 75 4.01 28.30 3.96
CA SER A 75 2.57 28.22 3.61
C SER A 75 1.76 29.50 3.90
N SER A 76 2.44 30.66 3.94
CA SER A 76 1.85 31.97 4.24
C SER A 76 1.30 32.69 3.00
N ALA A 77 1.76 32.32 1.81
CA ALA A 77 1.29 32.90 0.55
C ALA A 77 1.29 31.87 -0.59
N TYR A 78 0.31 32.01 -1.51
CA TYR A 78 0.23 31.19 -2.71
C TYR A 78 1.18 31.73 -3.79
N VAL A 79 2.13 30.91 -4.24
CA VAL A 79 3.14 31.25 -5.27
C VAL A 79 2.86 30.61 -6.62
N GLY A 80 1.78 29.84 -6.75
CA GLY A 80 1.39 29.17 -7.99
C GLY A 80 2.45 28.19 -8.47
N PHE A 81 2.82 28.25 -9.76
CA PHE A 81 3.74 27.31 -10.39
C PHE A 81 5.24 27.62 -10.17
N LYS A 82 5.58 28.61 -9.35
CA LYS A 82 6.97 29.03 -9.14
C LYS A 82 7.85 27.86 -8.66
N ASN A 83 7.41 27.13 -7.63
CA ASN A 83 8.13 26.00 -7.06
C ASN A 83 8.44 24.92 -8.12
N TYR A 84 7.48 24.63 -8.99
CA TYR A 84 7.66 23.67 -10.07
C TYR A 84 8.68 24.14 -11.10
N LYS A 85 8.66 25.42 -11.48
CA LYS A 85 9.66 25.98 -12.41
C LYS A 85 11.06 25.93 -11.81
N ASP A 86 11.20 26.29 -10.53
CA ASP A 86 12.49 26.30 -9.84
C ASP A 86 13.08 24.89 -9.77
N VAL A 87 12.27 23.90 -9.39
CA VAL A 87 12.68 22.48 -9.31
C VAL A 87 12.98 21.87 -10.69
N LEU A 88 12.16 22.17 -11.71
CA LEU A 88 12.35 21.65 -13.07
C LEU A 88 13.50 22.32 -13.83
N THR A 89 14.05 23.42 -13.31
CA THR A 89 15.24 24.08 -13.89
C THR A 89 16.52 23.80 -13.11
N ASP A 90 16.41 23.24 -11.90
CA ASP A 90 17.56 22.79 -11.11
C ASP A 90 18.21 21.53 -11.73
N LYS A 91 19.45 21.68 -12.16
CA LYS A 91 20.26 20.60 -12.74
C LYS A 91 20.44 19.42 -11.78
N THR A 92 20.57 19.69 -10.49
CA THR A 92 20.77 18.67 -9.46
C THR A 92 19.51 17.82 -9.33
N PHE A 93 18.34 18.49 -9.24
CA PHE A 93 17.06 17.80 -9.19
C PHE A 93 16.82 16.94 -10.43
N LEU A 94 17.06 17.49 -11.64
CA LEU A 94 16.88 16.74 -12.88
C LEU A 94 17.78 15.51 -12.97
N GLN A 95 19.03 15.60 -12.49
CA GLN A 95 19.93 14.45 -12.43
C GLN A 95 19.41 13.37 -11.46
N VAL A 96 18.94 13.77 -10.28
CA VAL A 96 18.34 12.85 -9.30
C VAL A 96 17.06 12.22 -9.85
N LEU A 97 16.21 13.01 -10.54
CA LEU A 97 15.00 12.53 -11.19
C LEU A 97 15.32 11.48 -12.25
N PHE A 98 16.27 11.77 -13.15
CA PHE A 98 16.69 10.83 -14.19
C PHE A 98 17.25 9.53 -13.60
N ASN A 99 18.11 9.63 -12.58
CA ASN A 99 18.65 8.46 -11.89
C ASN A 99 17.55 7.61 -11.24
N ASN A 100 16.54 8.24 -10.63
CA ASN A 100 15.39 7.53 -10.06
C ASN A 100 14.55 6.83 -11.12
N VAL A 101 14.25 7.51 -12.24
CA VAL A 101 13.52 6.88 -13.35
C VAL A 101 14.30 5.68 -13.90
N LEU A 102 15.60 5.85 -14.10
CA LEU A 102 16.46 4.75 -14.54
C LEU A 102 16.44 3.59 -13.54
N TRP A 103 16.48 3.88 -12.24
CA TRP A 103 16.41 2.86 -11.20
C TRP A 103 15.07 2.11 -11.21
N ILE A 104 13.95 2.82 -11.31
CA ILE A 104 12.58 2.25 -11.35
C ILE A 104 12.34 1.42 -12.60
N VAL A 105 13.02 1.71 -13.72
CA VAL A 105 12.87 0.92 -14.95
C VAL A 105 13.85 -0.26 -14.97
N VAL A 106 15.13 0.00 -14.75
CA VAL A 106 16.20 -0.99 -14.94
C VAL A 106 16.19 -2.05 -13.86
N VAL A 107 16.03 -1.67 -12.59
CA VAL A 107 16.13 -2.64 -11.48
C VAL A 107 14.95 -3.62 -11.48
N PRO A 108 13.67 -3.18 -11.54
CA PRO A 108 12.54 -4.11 -11.66
C PRO A 108 12.60 -4.97 -12.93
N ALA A 109 12.98 -4.40 -14.08
CA ALA A 109 13.11 -5.17 -15.31
C ALA A 109 14.15 -6.29 -15.17
N LEU A 110 15.36 -5.97 -14.71
CA LEU A 110 16.43 -6.96 -14.51
C LEU A 110 16.05 -8.00 -13.45
N THR A 111 15.48 -7.59 -12.33
CA THR A 111 15.06 -8.51 -11.26
C THR A 111 13.94 -9.45 -11.71
N VAL A 112 12.98 -8.97 -12.51
CA VAL A 112 11.93 -9.82 -13.09
C VAL A 112 12.51 -10.79 -14.12
N ILE A 113 13.39 -10.33 -15.03
CA ILE A 113 14.02 -11.19 -16.04
C ILE A 113 14.83 -12.30 -15.36
N LEU A 114 15.70 -11.93 -14.42
CA LEU A 114 16.54 -12.89 -13.70
C LEU A 114 15.70 -13.81 -12.80
N GLY A 115 14.73 -13.25 -12.08
CA GLY A 115 13.83 -14.01 -11.21
C GLY A 115 13.00 -15.03 -11.97
N LEU A 116 12.46 -14.65 -13.14
CA LEU A 116 11.74 -15.56 -14.02
C LEU A 116 12.66 -16.63 -14.62
N GLY A 117 13.87 -16.25 -15.02
CA GLY A 117 14.89 -17.20 -15.50
C GLY A 117 15.17 -18.29 -14.44
N VAL A 118 15.44 -17.87 -13.21
CA VAL A 118 15.64 -18.80 -12.08
C VAL A 118 14.39 -19.63 -11.80
N ALA A 119 13.19 -19.05 -11.86
CA ALA A 119 11.94 -19.77 -11.62
C ALA A 119 11.72 -20.89 -12.66
N VAL A 120 11.94 -20.61 -13.94
CA VAL A 120 11.81 -21.60 -15.03
C VAL A 120 12.85 -22.72 -14.90
N LEU A 121 14.08 -22.41 -14.50
CA LEU A 121 15.10 -23.43 -14.25
C LEU A 121 14.74 -24.30 -13.04
N ALA A 122 14.25 -23.70 -11.97
CA ALA A 122 13.84 -24.42 -10.77
C ALA A 122 12.66 -25.37 -11.02
N ASP A 123 11.73 -25.00 -11.90
CA ASP A 123 10.57 -25.81 -12.27
C ASP A 123 10.95 -27.11 -13.02
N ARG A 124 12.13 -27.15 -13.64
CA ARG A 124 12.66 -28.35 -14.31
C ARG A 124 13.38 -29.33 -13.37
N LEU A 125 13.53 -29.00 -12.09
CA LEU A 125 14.20 -29.87 -11.11
C LEU A 125 13.30 -31.03 -10.66
N ARG A 126 13.92 -32.09 -10.12
CA ARG A 126 13.16 -33.14 -9.41
C ARG A 126 12.39 -32.52 -8.21
N PRO A 127 11.27 -33.12 -7.76
CA PRO A 127 10.39 -32.53 -6.74
C PRO A 127 11.08 -32.11 -5.43
N ARG A 128 12.12 -32.83 -5.00
CA ARG A 128 12.92 -32.46 -3.81
C ARG A 128 13.84 -31.24 -4.07
N GLY A 129 14.39 -31.10 -5.27
CA GLY A 129 15.25 -29.98 -5.65
C GLY A 129 14.48 -28.68 -5.86
N GLU A 130 13.30 -28.77 -6.47
CA GLU A 130 12.38 -27.65 -6.67
C GLU A 130 11.94 -27.03 -5.32
N LYS A 131 11.54 -27.87 -4.35
CA LYS A 131 11.12 -27.44 -3.01
C LYS A 131 12.24 -26.69 -2.27
N THR A 132 13.48 -27.18 -2.38
CA THR A 132 14.66 -26.56 -1.77
C THR A 132 14.98 -25.23 -2.43
N ALA A 133 14.98 -25.16 -3.76
CA ALA A 133 15.23 -23.93 -4.51
C ALA A 133 14.22 -22.82 -4.17
N LYS A 134 12.91 -23.15 -4.14
CA LYS A 134 11.84 -22.20 -3.77
C LYS A 134 12.03 -21.66 -2.35
N THR A 135 12.49 -22.50 -1.42
CA THR A 135 12.78 -22.06 -0.05
C THR A 135 13.89 -21.00 -0.05
N PHE A 136 15.04 -21.26 -0.68
CA PHE A 136 16.15 -20.30 -0.74
C PHE A 136 15.78 -18.98 -1.42
N ILE A 137 14.96 -19.03 -2.47
CA ILE A 137 14.51 -17.83 -3.20
C ILE A 137 13.58 -16.96 -2.33
N ILE A 138 12.72 -17.58 -1.52
CA ILE A 138 11.71 -16.87 -0.72
C ILE A 138 12.24 -16.43 0.64
N LEU A 139 13.22 -17.15 1.21
CA LEU A 139 13.77 -16.90 2.55
C LEU A 139 14.17 -15.43 2.80
N PRO A 140 14.88 -14.73 1.89
CA PRO A 140 15.27 -13.32 2.10
C PRO A 140 14.06 -12.40 2.33
N LYS A 141 12.92 -12.68 1.68
CA LYS A 141 11.69 -11.91 1.86
C LYS A 141 11.17 -11.99 3.31
N ALA A 142 11.38 -13.11 3.99
CA ALA A 142 10.90 -13.33 5.34
C ALA A 142 11.77 -12.64 6.41
N ILE A 143 13.01 -12.27 6.08
CA ILE A 143 13.95 -11.65 7.03
C ILE A 143 13.59 -10.17 7.30
N SER A 144 12.80 -9.55 6.43
CA SER A 144 12.47 -8.11 6.48
C SER A 144 10.97 -7.80 6.63
N MET A 145 10.13 -8.80 6.95
CA MET A 145 8.70 -8.60 7.25
C MET A 145 8.43 -8.37 8.73
#